data_AF-A0A315YLZ9-F1
#
_entry.id   AF-A0A315YLZ9-F1
#
_cell.length_a   1.000
_cell.length_b   1.000
_cell.length_c   1.000
_cell.angle_alpha   90.00
_cell.angle_beta   90.00
_cell.angle_gamma   90.00
#
_symmetry.space_group_name_H-M   'P 1'
#
loop_
_entity.id
_entity.type
_entity.pdbx_description
1 polymer ?
#
loop_
_entity_poly.entity_id
_entity_poly.type
_entity_poly.pdbx_seq_one_letter_code
_entity_poly.pdbx_strand_id
1 'polypeptide(L)'
;MKRTFSLITAAALTLGLFSCGSPHTAKNSKPVLNDWQKEVLAAEGLPTEADQLTDAQLRSIQRIYEMITYLNDKYDEEFIYAGYLEPAANQTETLFAYPRLLGNDYGRNTVTVKATKDGFTDDYSDRSIVDYAEEMANDFMKDYFDSDQVIAFFKVNACDIKKNEVVDGDFQWKLGVSDIIFVNEDICNADQVEEFAVNYAKWLHEHELDGNHRINILQHYDVNKITYGEIADMYDTDYYKGYFNFGFDSDKKMYYNLNI
;
A
#
# COMPACT_ATOMS: atom_id res chain seq x y z
N MET A 1 -11.92 22.09 13.14
CA MET A 1 -11.49 21.60 11.82
C MET A 1 -12.40 20.48 11.40
N LYS A 2 -13.06 20.62 10.25
CA LYS A 2 -13.93 19.57 9.68
C LYS A 2 -13.03 18.42 9.21
N ARG A 3 -13.27 17.21 9.72
CA ARG A 3 -12.59 15.99 9.25
C ARG A 3 -13.15 15.67 7.87
N THR A 4 -12.47 16.12 6.83
CA THR A 4 -12.76 15.72 5.45
C THR A 4 -12.18 14.34 5.25
N PHE A 5 -13.00 13.31 5.47
CA PHE A 5 -12.72 11.96 5.01
C PHE A 5 -12.79 12.00 3.49
N SER A 6 -11.64 12.07 2.81
CA SER A 6 -11.61 11.95 1.36
C SER A 6 -11.93 10.51 0.98
N LEU A 7 -13.04 10.39 0.26
CA LEU A 7 -13.61 9.18 -0.34
C LEU A 7 -12.56 8.39 -1.13
N ILE A 8 -12.36 7.12 -0.77
CA ILE A 8 -12.08 6.07 -1.75
C ILE A 8 -13.37 5.24 -1.85
N THR A 9 -14.22 5.72 -2.75
CA THR A 9 -15.35 5.07 -3.41
C THR A 9 -15.94 3.83 -2.74
N ALA A 10 -17.07 4.07 -2.06
CA ALA A 10 -18.17 3.14 -1.93
C ALA A 10 -18.49 2.46 -3.26
N ALA A 11 -18.04 1.22 -3.43
CA ALA A 11 -18.54 0.33 -4.47
C ALA A 11 -19.66 -0.54 -3.88
N ALA A 12 -20.87 -0.01 -4.01
CA ALA A 12 -22.15 -0.73 -4.03
C ALA A 12 -22.66 -1.35 -2.71
N LEU A 13 -23.12 -0.50 -1.78
CA LEU A 13 -24.25 -0.84 -0.89
C LEU A 13 -25.61 -0.91 -1.63
N THR A 14 -25.61 -0.96 -2.97
CA THR A 14 -26.80 -0.99 -3.82
C THR A 14 -26.73 -2.07 -4.89
N LEU A 15 -26.68 -3.34 -4.48
CA LEU A 15 -27.18 -4.44 -5.31
C LEU A 15 -28.04 -5.37 -4.46
N GLY A 16 -29.27 -4.94 -4.21
CA GLY A 16 -30.34 -5.84 -3.83
C GLY A 16 -30.63 -6.79 -5.00
N LEU A 17 -30.13 -8.03 -4.93
CA LEU A 17 -30.57 -9.11 -5.78
C LEU A 17 -31.05 -10.28 -4.91
N PHE A 18 -32.38 -10.37 -4.87
CA PHE A 18 -33.26 -11.51 -4.62
C PHE A 18 -32.73 -12.67 -3.76
N SER A 19 -33.29 -12.81 -2.56
CA SER A 19 -33.53 -14.11 -1.96
C SER A 19 -35.01 -14.26 -1.66
N CYS A 20 -35.62 -15.29 -2.26
CA CYS A 20 -37.01 -15.67 -2.10
C CYS A 20 -37.35 -15.93 -0.63
N GLY A 21 -38.53 -15.47 -0.21
CA GLY A 21 -38.98 -15.53 1.17
C GLY A 21 -39.18 -16.95 1.71
N SER A 22 -39.02 -17.06 3.03
CA SER A 22 -39.80 -17.98 3.85
C SER A 22 -40.13 -17.28 5.18
N PRO A 23 -41.41 -17.28 5.62
CA PRO A 23 -41.82 -16.58 6.82
C PRO A 23 -41.64 -17.50 8.03
N HIS A 24 -40.60 -17.29 8.82
CA HIS A 24 -40.58 -17.78 10.19
C HIS A 24 -40.08 -16.69 11.13
N THR A 25 -41.02 -16.26 11.95
CA THR A 25 -40.87 -15.43 13.14
C THR A 25 -39.77 -15.95 14.05
N ALA A 26 -38.68 -15.20 14.14
CA ALA A 26 -37.93 -15.01 15.37
C ALA A 26 -37.82 -13.49 15.55
N LYS A 27 -38.30 -12.94 16.68
CA LYS A 27 -37.86 -11.62 17.13
C LYS A 27 -36.39 -11.77 17.53
N ASN A 28 -35.51 -11.87 16.53
CA ASN A 28 -34.09 -11.67 16.72
C ASN A 28 -33.94 -10.18 16.98
N SER A 29 -33.79 -9.79 18.25
CA SER A 29 -33.33 -8.44 18.55
C SER A 29 -32.04 -8.25 17.79
N LYS A 30 -32.02 -7.29 16.86
CA LYS A 30 -30.79 -6.97 16.14
C LYS A 30 -29.70 -6.64 17.17
N PRO A 31 -28.44 -7.01 16.89
CA PRO A 31 -27.33 -6.78 17.79
C PRO A 31 -27.15 -5.28 18.05
N VAL A 32 -26.74 -4.95 19.28
CA VAL A 32 -26.44 -3.58 19.66
C VAL A 32 -25.10 -3.19 19.04
N LEU A 33 -25.11 -2.12 18.24
CA LEU A 33 -23.91 -1.56 17.62
C LEU A 33 -23.05 -0.85 18.68
N ASN A 34 -21.74 -1.09 18.64
CA ASN A 34 -20.80 -0.38 19.48
C ASN A 34 -20.52 1.04 18.94
N ASP A 35 -19.83 1.87 19.72
CA ASP A 35 -19.59 3.27 19.36
C ASP A 35 -18.75 3.40 18.07
N TRP A 36 -17.74 2.55 17.89
CA TRP A 36 -16.91 2.54 16.67
C TRP A 36 -17.75 2.25 15.41
N GLN A 37 -18.63 1.26 15.47
CA GLN A 37 -19.52 0.91 14.36
C GLN A 37 -20.48 2.05 14.03
N LYS A 38 -20.99 2.74 15.06
CA LYS A 38 -21.86 3.92 14.87
C LYS A 38 -21.10 5.09 14.24
N GLU A 39 -19.85 5.30 14.62
CA GLU A 39 -18.99 6.34 14.03
C GLU A 39 -18.75 6.09 12.53
N VAL A 40 -18.44 4.84 12.15
CA VAL A 40 -18.27 4.47 10.74
C VAL A 40 -19.57 4.63 9.95
N LEU A 41 -20.70 4.16 10.49
CA LEU A 41 -22.01 4.33 9.84
C LEU A 41 -22.36 5.81 9.65
N ALA A 42 -22.13 6.64 10.68
CA ALA A 42 -22.39 8.08 10.59
C ALA A 42 -21.48 8.77 9.56
N ALA A 43 -20.20 8.36 9.46
CA ALA A 43 -19.28 8.88 8.45
C ALA A 43 -19.73 8.56 7.02
N GLU A 44 -20.35 7.39 6.82
CA GLU A 44 -20.94 6.95 5.54
C GLU A 44 -22.38 7.49 5.31
N GLY A 45 -22.91 8.32 6.23
CA GLY A 45 -24.27 8.87 6.13
C GLY A 45 -25.39 7.84 6.33
N LEU A 46 -25.08 6.73 7.01
CA LEU A 46 -26.01 5.65 7.31
C LEU A 46 -26.63 5.78 8.72
N PRO A 47 -27.79 5.15 8.96
CA PRO A 47 -28.39 5.08 10.30
C PRO A 47 -27.47 4.42 11.33
N THR A 48 -27.41 4.96 12.55
CA THR A 48 -26.61 4.41 13.66
C THR A 48 -27.39 3.45 14.56
N GLU A 49 -28.68 3.27 14.30
CA GLU A 49 -29.55 2.34 15.01
C GLU A 49 -29.72 1.05 14.18
N ALA A 50 -29.49 -0.10 14.80
CA ALA A 50 -29.45 -1.38 14.09
C ALA A 50 -30.78 -1.73 13.40
N ASP A 51 -31.92 -1.34 13.99
CA ASP A 51 -33.26 -1.56 13.43
C ASP A 51 -33.51 -0.81 12.12
N GLN A 52 -32.83 0.32 11.91
CA GLN A 52 -32.91 1.15 10.71
C GLN A 52 -31.99 0.67 9.57
N LEU A 53 -31.05 -0.23 9.85
CA LEU A 53 -30.17 -0.82 8.84
C LEU A 53 -30.85 -1.99 8.11
N THR A 54 -30.55 -2.15 6.82
CA THR A 54 -30.84 -3.41 6.11
C THR A 54 -29.99 -4.54 6.68
N ASP A 55 -30.41 -5.79 6.49
CA ASP A 55 -29.63 -6.95 6.95
C ASP A 55 -28.24 -7.01 6.28
N ALA A 56 -28.11 -6.51 5.04
CA ALA A 56 -26.82 -6.41 4.35
C ALA A 56 -25.90 -5.40 5.05
N GLN A 57 -26.39 -4.17 5.29
CA GLN A 57 -25.63 -3.14 6.00
C GLN A 57 -25.20 -3.60 7.40
N LEU A 58 -26.11 -4.27 8.12
CA LEU A 58 -25.80 -4.80 9.44
C LEU A 58 -24.70 -5.87 9.39
N ARG A 59 -24.76 -6.79 8.43
CA ARG A 59 -23.69 -7.79 8.24
C ARG A 59 -22.36 -7.13 7.87
N SER A 60 -22.38 -6.16 6.96
CA SER A 60 -21.15 -5.49 6.50
C SER A 60 -20.48 -4.71 7.62
N ILE A 61 -21.21 -3.95 8.44
CA ILE A 61 -20.58 -3.24 9.57
C ILE A 61 -20.03 -4.19 10.66
N GLN A 62 -20.60 -5.38 10.82
CA GLN A 62 -20.05 -6.42 11.69
C GLN A 62 -18.75 -6.98 11.14
N ARG A 63 -18.74 -7.35 9.85
CA ARG A 63 -17.54 -7.87 9.18
C ARG A 63 -16.40 -6.87 9.12
N ILE A 64 -16.70 -5.61 8.81
CA ILE A 64 -15.72 -4.52 8.86
C ILE A 64 -15.11 -4.41 10.27
N TYR A 65 -15.94 -4.48 11.32
CA TYR A 65 -15.47 -4.42 12.70
C TYR A 65 -14.57 -5.62 13.07
N GLU A 66 -14.90 -6.82 12.62
CA GLU A 66 -14.05 -8.01 12.81
C GLU A 66 -12.70 -7.85 12.12
N MET A 67 -12.68 -7.38 10.87
CA MET A 67 -11.45 -7.23 10.08
C MET A 67 -10.53 -6.12 10.59
N ILE A 68 -11.08 -5.00 11.08
CA ILE A 68 -10.25 -3.93 11.65
C ILE A 68 -9.74 -4.29 13.05
N THR A 69 -10.54 -5.02 13.84
CA THR A 69 -10.11 -5.52 15.15
C THR A 69 -8.96 -6.52 14.98
N TYR A 70 -9.02 -7.38 13.95
CA TYR A 70 -7.90 -8.25 13.59
C TYR A 70 -6.58 -7.48 13.38
N LEU A 71 -6.60 -6.36 12.63
CA LEU A 71 -5.40 -5.53 12.45
C LEU A 71 -4.93 -4.92 13.77
N ASN A 72 -5.86 -4.33 14.52
CA ASN A 72 -5.53 -3.65 15.77
C ASN A 72 -4.89 -4.61 16.78
N ASP A 73 -5.48 -5.79 16.93
CA ASP A 73 -5.00 -6.81 17.86
C ASP A 73 -3.66 -7.43 17.40
N LYS A 74 -3.48 -7.61 16.08
CA LYS A 74 -2.26 -8.23 15.52
C LYS A 74 -1.04 -7.32 15.69
N TYR A 75 -1.20 -6.01 15.53
CA TYR A 75 -0.07 -5.06 15.50
C TYR A 75 0.02 -4.15 16.73
N ASP A 76 -0.92 -4.24 17.67
CA ASP A 76 -1.01 -3.33 18.84
C ASP A 76 -1.02 -1.85 18.41
N GLU A 77 -1.71 -1.56 17.30
CA GLU A 77 -1.79 -0.25 16.67
C GLU A 77 -3.24 0.04 16.24
N GLU A 78 -3.65 1.31 16.23
CA GLU A 78 -5.00 1.67 15.78
C GLU A 78 -5.06 1.95 14.27
N PHE A 79 -5.91 1.22 13.57
CA PHE A 79 -6.19 1.40 12.14
C PHE A 79 -7.49 2.17 11.90
N ILE A 80 -7.50 3.00 10.85
CA ILE A 80 -8.64 3.78 10.38
C ILE A 80 -9.26 3.12 9.16
N TYR A 81 -10.57 2.95 9.19
CA TYR A 81 -11.36 2.49 8.06
C TYR A 81 -11.21 3.42 6.84
N ALA A 82 -10.91 2.84 5.67
CA ALA A 82 -10.78 3.57 4.41
C ALA A 82 -11.69 3.04 3.29
N GLY A 83 -12.21 1.82 3.42
CA GLY A 83 -13.14 1.24 2.45
C GLY A 83 -13.39 -0.25 2.68
N TYR A 84 -14.38 -0.80 2.01
CA TYR A 84 -14.72 -2.22 2.12
C TYR A 84 -15.37 -2.73 0.82
N LEU A 85 -15.00 -3.95 0.44
CA LEU A 85 -15.56 -4.68 -0.69
C LEU A 85 -16.27 -5.92 -0.16
N GLU A 86 -17.58 -6.00 -0.38
CA GLU A 86 -18.39 -7.17 -0.03
C GLU A 86 -17.98 -8.41 -0.84
N PRO A 87 -18.12 -9.62 -0.28
CA PRO A 87 -17.88 -10.84 -1.03
C PRO A 87 -18.88 -11.00 -2.18
N ALA A 88 -18.39 -11.39 -3.36
CA ALA A 88 -19.20 -11.77 -4.51
C ALA A 88 -18.55 -12.96 -5.24
N ALA A 89 -19.21 -13.53 -6.25
CA ALA A 89 -18.76 -14.76 -6.92
C ALA A 89 -17.29 -14.74 -7.38
N ASN A 90 -16.79 -13.57 -7.79
CA ASN A 90 -15.39 -13.36 -8.21
C ASN A 90 -14.68 -12.27 -7.39
N GLN A 91 -15.19 -11.94 -6.20
CA GLN A 91 -14.65 -10.88 -5.35
C GLN A 91 -14.43 -11.42 -3.95
N THR A 92 -13.17 -11.43 -3.52
CA THR A 92 -12.84 -11.74 -2.13
C THR A 92 -13.21 -10.55 -1.26
N GLU A 93 -13.88 -10.81 -0.14
CA GLU A 93 -14.17 -9.80 0.86
C GLU A 93 -12.88 -9.11 1.31
N THR A 94 -12.86 -7.78 1.23
CA THR A 94 -11.64 -7.00 1.41
C THR A 94 -11.93 -5.74 2.22
N LEU A 95 -11.15 -5.50 3.27
CA LEU A 95 -11.11 -4.24 4.01
C LEU A 95 -9.90 -3.42 3.55
N PHE A 96 -10.10 -2.12 3.39
CA PHE A 96 -9.02 -1.15 3.25
C PHE A 96 -8.95 -0.30 4.53
N ALA A 97 -7.75 -0.16 5.08
CA ALA A 97 -7.50 0.64 6.26
C ALA A 97 -6.13 1.33 6.18
N TYR A 98 -5.82 2.24 7.10
CA TYR A 98 -4.47 2.78 7.25
C TYR A 98 -4.16 3.06 8.73
N PRO A 99 -2.88 2.99 9.16
CA PRO A 99 -2.51 3.27 10.54
C PRO A 99 -2.83 4.73 10.92
N ARG A 100 -3.48 4.95 12.07
CA ARG A 100 -3.93 6.30 12.49
C ARG A 100 -2.78 7.29 12.56
N LEU A 101 -1.62 6.86 13.04
CA LEU A 101 -0.47 7.74 13.25
C LEU A 101 0.19 8.18 11.94
N LEU A 102 0.09 7.36 10.90
CA LEU A 102 0.70 7.64 9.60
C LEU A 102 -0.26 8.33 8.63
N GLY A 103 -1.58 8.14 8.81
CA GLY A 103 -2.58 8.60 7.84
C GLY A 103 -2.50 7.81 6.52
N ASN A 104 -3.32 8.18 5.53
CA ASN A 104 -3.42 7.45 4.26
C ASN A 104 -2.19 7.65 3.34
N ASP A 105 -1.57 8.83 3.38
CA ASP A 105 -0.40 9.24 2.58
C ASP A 105 -0.51 8.89 1.08
N TYR A 106 -1.51 9.45 0.38
CA TYR A 106 -1.77 9.20 -1.05
C TYR A 106 -1.92 7.71 -1.40
N GLY A 107 -2.41 6.90 -0.47
CA GLY A 107 -2.59 5.48 -0.59
C GLY A 107 -1.38 4.66 -0.14
N ARG A 108 -0.21 5.29 0.08
CA ARG A 108 1.05 4.61 0.46
C ARG A 108 0.92 3.76 1.72
N ASN A 109 0.14 4.21 2.70
CA ASN A 109 -0.05 3.51 3.96
C ASN A 109 -1.34 2.68 3.99
N THR A 110 -1.96 2.43 2.82
CA THR A 110 -3.18 1.62 2.76
C THR A 110 -2.84 0.15 2.95
N VAL A 111 -3.49 -0.46 3.92
CA VAL A 111 -3.45 -1.88 4.22
C VAL A 111 -4.71 -2.53 3.68
N THR A 112 -4.53 -3.67 3.03
CA THR A 112 -5.57 -4.55 2.52
C THR A 112 -5.68 -5.77 3.41
N VAL A 113 -6.85 -5.98 4.03
CA VAL A 113 -7.16 -7.23 4.73
C VAL A 113 -8.11 -8.04 3.86
N LYS A 114 -7.80 -9.31 3.62
CA LYS A 114 -8.61 -10.23 2.82
C LYS A 114 -9.13 -11.37 3.67
N ALA A 115 -10.39 -11.72 3.50
CA ALA A 115 -10.97 -12.92 4.11
C ALA A 115 -10.40 -14.20 3.46
N THR A 116 -10.10 -15.19 4.29
CA THR A 116 -9.68 -16.53 3.87
C THR A 116 -10.60 -17.59 4.50
N LYS A 117 -10.36 -18.87 4.20
CA LYS A 117 -11.13 -19.97 4.83
C LYS A 117 -10.92 -20.05 6.35
N ASP A 118 -9.75 -19.64 6.82
CA ASP A 118 -9.29 -19.85 8.20
C ASP A 118 -9.18 -18.54 9.00
N GLY A 119 -9.67 -17.41 8.45
CA GLY A 119 -9.62 -16.11 9.10
C GLY A 119 -9.30 -14.99 8.12
N PHE A 120 -8.26 -14.21 8.42
CA PHE A 120 -7.86 -13.03 7.65
C PHE A 120 -6.36 -13.06 7.35
N THR A 121 -5.99 -12.43 6.25
CA THR A 121 -4.59 -12.11 5.90
C THR A 121 -4.51 -10.65 5.51
N ASP A 122 -3.38 -10.01 5.76
CA ASP A 122 -3.14 -8.61 5.42
C ASP A 122 -1.77 -8.43 4.76
N ASP A 123 -1.58 -7.28 4.12
CA ASP A 123 -0.33 -6.84 3.49
C ASP A 123 0.38 -5.71 4.27
N TYR A 124 0.07 -5.55 5.58
CA TYR A 124 0.73 -4.51 6.38
C TYR A 124 2.21 -4.79 6.54
N SER A 125 3.02 -3.79 6.27
CA SER A 125 4.46 -3.76 6.51
C SER A 125 4.76 -2.68 7.56
N ASP A 126 5.65 -2.98 8.52
CA ASP A 126 6.06 -1.99 9.51
C ASP A 126 6.72 -0.82 8.80
N ARG A 127 6.02 0.32 8.80
CA ARG A 127 6.42 1.46 7.99
C ARG A 127 7.80 1.99 8.36
N SER A 128 8.19 1.86 9.63
CA SER A 128 9.49 2.35 10.08
C SER A 128 10.66 1.56 9.49
N ILE A 129 10.43 0.32 9.04
CA ILE A 129 11.42 -0.49 8.32
C ILE A 129 11.52 -0.02 6.86
N VAL A 130 10.37 0.20 6.24
CA VAL A 130 10.28 0.65 4.85
C VAL A 130 10.87 2.04 4.67
N ASP A 131 10.57 2.96 5.59
CA ASP A 131 11.16 4.31 5.62
C ASP A 131 12.67 4.27 5.75
N TYR A 132 13.17 3.39 6.61
CA TYR A 132 14.61 3.22 6.79
C TYR A 132 15.28 2.71 5.51
N ALA A 133 14.70 1.70 4.84
CA ALA A 133 15.23 1.19 3.58
C ALA A 133 15.22 2.25 2.46
N GLU A 134 14.13 3.01 2.34
CA GLU A 134 13.98 4.07 1.35
C GLU A 134 14.95 5.24 1.58
N GLU A 135 15.16 5.64 2.85
CA GLU A 135 16.15 6.66 3.22
C GLU A 135 17.56 6.20 2.82
N MET A 136 17.95 4.98 3.17
CA MET A 136 19.26 4.43 2.81
C MET A 136 19.47 4.35 1.29
N ALA A 137 18.46 3.95 0.52
CA ALA A 137 18.54 3.91 -0.93
C ALA A 137 18.71 5.32 -1.52
N ASN A 138 17.93 6.30 -1.03
CA ASN A 138 18.06 7.69 -1.42
C ASN A 138 19.44 8.26 -1.10
N ASP A 139 20.00 7.99 0.08
CA ASP A 139 21.33 8.42 0.47
C ASP A 139 22.40 7.80 -0.44
N PHE A 140 22.33 6.49 -0.71
CA PHE A 140 23.22 5.83 -1.66
C PHE A 140 23.21 6.50 -3.03
N MET A 141 22.03 6.78 -3.59
CA MET A 141 21.93 7.37 -4.92
C MET A 141 22.49 8.79 -4.96
N LYS A 142 22.23 9.60 -3.93
CA LYS A 142 22.78 10.96 -3.82
C LYS A 142 24.30 10.94 -3.72
N ASP A 143 24.85 10.03 -2.93
CA ASP A 143 26.29 9.85 -2.81
C ASP A 143 26.92 9.34 -4.12
N TYR A 144 26.24 8.41 -4.82
CA TYR A 144 26.70 7.88 -6.11
C TYR A 144 26.82 8.98 -7.17
N PHE A 145 25.85 9.88 -7.24
CA PHE A 145 25.82 10.96 -8.24
C PHE A 145 26.47 12.28 -7.77
N ASP A 146 26.84 12.40 -6.49
CA ASP A 146 27.21 13.66 -5.84
C ASP A 146 26.15 14.77 -6.11
N SER A 147 24.87 14.40 -6.00
CA SER A 147 23.75 15.26 -6.39
C SER A 147 22.43 14.83 -5.77
N ASP A 148 21.64 15.82 -5.34
CA ASP A 148 20.26 15.61 -4.88
C ASP A 148 19.27 15.38 -6.05
N GLN A 149 19.70 15.44 -7.31
CA GLN A 149 18.79 15.32 -8.46
C GLN A 149 18.40 13.87 -8.81
N VAL A 150 18.20 13.06 -7.76
CA VAL A 150 17.73 11.67 -7.80
C VAL A 150 16.82 11.40 -6.59
N ILE A 151 15.73 10.67 -6.79
CA ILE A 151 14.82 10.27 -5.71
C ILE A 151 14.19 8.91 -5.99
N ALA A 152 14.08 8.06 -4.96
CA ALA A 152 13.35 6.79 -5.00
C ALA A 152 12.10 6.82 -4.14
N PHE A 153 11.07 6.18 -4.65
CA PHE A 153 9.81 5.91 -3.97
C PHE A 153 9.61 4.41 -3.89
N PHE A 154 9.53 3.86 -2.67
CA PHE A 154 9.39 2.42 -2.49
C PHE A 154 7.92 2.01 -2.55
N LYS A 155 7.69 0.87 -3.20
CA LYS A 155 6.47 0.06 -3.08
C LYS A 155 6.85 -1.28 -2.46
N VAL A 156 6.29 -1.58 -1.29
CA VAL A 156 6.56 -2.84 -0.60
C VAL A 156 5.79 -3.97 -1.29
N ASN A 157 6.51 -5.04 -1.62
CA ASN A 157 5.96 -6.27 -2.18
C ASN A 157 5.75 -7.33 -1.08
N ALA A 158 6.67 -7.40 -0.11
CA ALA A 158 6.61 -8.29 1.05
C ALA A 158 7.47 -7.72 2.19
N CYS A 159 7.07 -7.96 3.44
CA CYS A 159 7.81 -7.53 4.63
C CYS A 159 7.61 -8.53 5.77
N ASP A 160 8.57 -9.45 5.93
CA ASP A 160 8.57 -10.53 6.93
C ASP A 160 9.65 -10.31 8.01
N ILE A 161 10.13 -9.09 8.16
CA ILE A 161 11.16 -8.68 9.13
C ILE A 161 10.59 -7.69 10.13
N LYS A 162 11.04 -7.76 11.38
CA LYS A 162 10.76 -6.75 12.41
C LYS A 162 11.91 -5.77 12.54
N LYS A 163 11.62 -4.57 13.02
CA LYS A 163 12.61 -3.50 13.17
C LYS A 163 13.86 -3.90 13.94
N ASN A 164 13.71 -4.71 14.99
CA ASN A 164 14.83 -5.18 15.81
C ASN A 164 15.66 -6.32 15.17
N GLU A 165 15.20 -6.88 14.05
CA GLU A 165 15.94 -7.87 13.26
C GLU A 165 16.81 -7.20 12.18
N VAL A 166 16.54 -5.94 11.81
CA VAL A 166 17.38 -5.17 10.88
C VAL A 166 18.65 -4.73 11.62
N VAL A 167 19.82 -5.18 11.15
CA VAL A 167 21.12 -4.88 11.74
C VAL A 167 21.98 -4.20 10.69
N ASP A 168 22.39 -2.97 10.94
CA ASP A 168 23.27 -2.20 10.04
C ASP A 168 22.77 -2.12 8.58
N GLY A 169 21.44 -2.11 8.38
CA GLY A 169 20.83 -2.07 7.04
C GLY A 169 20.69 -3.43 6.35
N ASP A 170 20.97 -4.54 7.02
CA ASP A 170 20.71 -5.89 6.53
C ASP A 170 19.23 -6.27 6.72
N PHE A 171 18.53 -6.47 5.60
CA PHE A 171 17.10 -6.83 5.56
C PHE A 171 16.84 -8.34 5.40
N GLN A 172 17.88 -9.17 5.36
CA GLN A 172 17.80 -10.64 5.38
C GLN A 172 16.96 -11.26 4.25
N TRP A 173 16.81 -10.59 3.11
CA TRP A 173 15.89 -10.97 2.03
C TRP A 173 14.43 -11.09 2.47
N LYS A 174 14.07 -10.44 3.58
CA LYS A 174 12.71 -10.43 4.16
C LYS A 174 11.96 -9.14 3.87
N LEU A 175 12.57 -8.20 3.17
CA LEU A 175 11.93 -6.99 2.66
C LEU A 175 12.08 -6.96 1.14
N GLY A 176 10.97 -7.24 0.45
CA GLY A 176 10.89 -7.13 -1.01
C GLY A 176 10.31 -5.78 -1.41
N VAL A 177 11.01 -5.03 -2.26
CA VAL A 177 10.67 -3.67 -2.65
C VAL A 177 10.71 -3.48 -4.17
N SER A 178 9.74 -2.73 -4.67
CA SER A 178 9.73 -2.25 -6.03
C SER A 178 9.84 -0.74 -6.06
N ASP A 179 10.94 -0.26 -6.63
CA ASP A 179 11.28 1.15 -6.52
C ASP A 179 10.91 1.88 -7.81
N ILE A 180 10.31 3.04 -7.66
CA ILE A 180 10.16 4.01 -8.72
C ILE A 180 11.18 5.10 -8.45
N ILE A 181 12.22 5.14 -9.28
CA ILE A 181 13.33 6.08 -9.17
C ILE A 181 13.14 7.14 -10.25
N PHE A 182 13.32 8.40 -9.90
CA PHE A 182 13.40 9.51 -10.85
C PHE A 182 14.79 10.12 -10.76
N VAL A 183 15.43 10.29 -11.91
CA VAL A 183 16.76 10.90 -12.03
C VAL A 183 16.73 11.98 -13.09
N ASN A 184 17.42 13.10 -12.84
CA ASN A 184 17.58 14.15 -13.84
C ASN A 184 18.60 13.72 -14.91
N GLU A 185 18.27 13.95 -16.19
CA GLU A 185 19.11 13.63 -17.34
C GLU A 185 20.50 14.27 -17.28
N ASP A 186 20.64 15.42 -16.60
CA ASP A 186 21.91 16.13 -16.43
C ASP A 186 22.93 15.31 -15.61
N ILE A 187 22.48 14.37 -14.75
CA ILE A 187 23.35 13.50 -13.93
C ILE A 187 23.34 12.04 -14.39
N CYS A 188 22.25 11.58 -15.02
CA CYS A 188 22.13 10.22 -15.53
C CYS A 188 21.21 10.20 -16.76
N ASN A 189 21.81 10.05 -17.94
CA ASN A 189 21.08 9.93 -19.19
C ASN A 189 20.96 8.46 -19.65
N ALA A 190 20.34 8.23 -20.80
CA ALA A 190 20.08 6.90 -21.34
C ALA A 190 21.34 6.05 -21.58
N ASP A 191 22.51 6.67 -21.81
CA ASP A 191 23.76 5.94 -22.01
C ASP A 191 24.42 5.53 -20.67
N GLN A 192 24.03 6.16 -19.56
CA GLN A 192 24.61 5.96 -18.22
C GLN A 192 23.70 5.13 -17.29
N VAL A 193 22.42 5.03 -17.61
CA VAL A 193 21.41 4.42 -16.73
C VAL A 193 21.68 2.94 -16.43
N GLU A 194 22.28 2.19 -17.36
CA GLU A 194 22.62 0.79 -17.14
C GLU A 194 23.76 0.64 -16.12
N GLU A 195 24.78 1.50 -16.19
CA GLU A 195 25.88 1.49 -15.21
C GLU A 195 25.35 1.82 -13.81
N PHE A 196 24.47 2.82 -13.71
CA PHE A 196 23.78 3.13 -12.47
C PHE A 196 22.96 1.95 -11.96
N ALA A 197 22.14 1.31 -12.81
CA ALA A 197 21.34 0.15 -12.44
C ALA A 197 22.20 -1.01 -11.91
N VAL A 198 23.36 -1.26 -12.51
CA VAL A 198 24.30 -2.30 -12.03
C VAL A 198 24.85 -1.95 -10.64
N ASN A 199 25.19 -0.69 -10.38
CA ASN A 199 25.69 -0.29 -9.06
C ASN A 199 24.58 -0.29 -8.01
N TYR A 200 23.36 0.10 -8.37
CA TYR A 200 22.21 0.00 -7.47
C TYR A 200 21.86 -1.47 -7.18
N ALA A 201 21.95 -2.38 -8.14
CA ALA A 201 21.78 -3.82 -7.91
C ALA A 201 22.82 -4.41 -6.94
N LYS A 202 24.07 -3.92 -6.96
CA LYS A 202 25.08 -4.31 -5.95
C LYS A 202 24.69 -3.79 -4.56
N TRP A 203 24.24 -2.54 -4.47
CA TRP A 203 23.78 -1.98 -3.21
C TRP A 203 22.58 -2.78 -2.64
N LEU A 204 21.60 -3.13 -3.48
CA LEU A 204 20.47 -3.99 -3.09
C LEU A 204 20.97 -5.35 -2.57
N HIS A 205 21.97 -5.95 -3.21
CA HIS A 205 22.58 -7.19 -2.74
C HIS A 205 23.26 -7.05 -1.38
N GLU A 206 24.00 -5.96 -1.16
CA GLU A 206 24.71 -5.69 0.09
C GLU A 206 23.76 -5.50 1.28
N HIS A 207 22.53 -5.04 1.02
CA HIS A 207 21.49 -4.84 2.02
C HIS A 207 20.46 -5.98 2.06
N GLU A 208 20.65 -7.02 1.26
CA GLU A 208 19.76 -8.17 1.16
C GLU A 208 18.29 -7.78 0.87
N LEU A 209 18.10 -6.90 -0.13
CA LEU A 209 16.82 -6.45 -0.66
C LEU A 209 16.57 -7.02 -2.06
N ASP A 210 15.33 -7.41 -2.37
CA ASP A 210 14.94 -7.89 -3.69
C ASP A 210 13.70 -7.19 -4.27
N GLY A 211 13.51 -7.30 -5.58
CA GLY A 211 12.30 -6.89 -6.28
C GLY A 211 12.52 -6.34 -7.69
N ASN A 212 11.65 -5.42 -8.10
CA ASN A 212 11.65 -4.86 -9.46
C ASN A 212 11.75 -3.35 -9.42
N HIS A 213 12.73 -2.79 -10.11
CA HIS A 213 13.10 -1.39 -10.01
C HIS A 213 12.95 -0.71 -11.38
N ARG A 214 12.41 0.50 -11.37
CA ARG A 214 12.22 1.35 -12.55
C ARG A 214 12.93 2.67 -12.34
N ILE A 215 13.91 2.95 -13.20
CA ILE A 215 14.62 4.23 -13.23
C ILE A 215 14.04 5.07 -14.36
N ASN A 216 13.40 6.17 -14.01
CA ASN A 216 12.80 7.13 -14.93
C ASN A 216 13.75 8.31 -15.11
N ILE A 217 14.00 8.68 -16.37
CA ILE A 217 14.88 9.80 -16.71
C ILE A 217 14.00 11.00 -17.04
N LEU A 218 14.23 12.11 -16.34
CA LEU A 218 13.53 13.37 -16.56
C LEU A 218 14.50 14.45 -17.05
N GLN A 219 14.11 15.21 -18.08
CA GLN A 219 14.83 16.40 -18.52
C GLN A 219 14.24 17.65 -17.86
N HIS A 220 15.08 18.63 -17.54
CA HIS A 220 14.66 19.97 -17.11
C HIS A 220 13.66 20.01 -15.94
N TYR A 221 13.72 19.02 -15.05
CA TYR A 221 12.83 18.91 -13.90
C TYR A 221 13.62 18.66 -12.61
N ASP A 222 13.23 19.34 -11.54
CA ASP A 222 13.78 19.12 -10.21
C ASP A 222 13.05 17.95 -9.56
N VAL A 223 13.69 16.78 -9.56
CA VAL A 223 13.05 15.53 -9.14
C VAL A 223 12.65 15.52 -7.67
N ASN A 224 13.27 16.35 -6.82
CA ASN A 224 12.90 16.49 -5.40
C ASN A 224 11.54 17.12 -5.17
N LYS A 225 10.92 17.69 -6.21
CA LYS A 225 9.55 18.22 -6.14
C LYS A 225 8.50 17.15 -6.36
N ILE A 226 8.88 15.94 -6.77
CA ILE A 226 7.95 14.84 -6.98
C ILE A 226 7.49 14.34 -5.62
N THR A 227 6.19 14.16 -5.47
CA THR A 227 5.58 13.48 -4.33
C THR A 227 4.98 12.14 -4.76
N TYR A 228 4.67 11.28 -3.79
CA TYR A 228 3.97 10.02 -4.05
C TYR A 228 2.68 10.18 -4.87
N GLY A 229 1.95 11.29 -4.65
CA GLY A 229 0.72 11.59 -5.38
C GLY A 229 0.92 11.97 -6.84
N GLU A 230 2.12 12.35 -7.25
CA GLU A 230 2.43 12.89 -8.59
C GLU A 230 3.21 11.88 -9.47
N ILE A 231 3.61 10.73 -8.92
CA ILE A 231 4.40 9.72 -9.63
C ILE A 231 3.77 9.33 -10.97
N ALA A 232 2.45 9.09 -10.98
CA ALA A 232 1.74 8.68 -12.19
C ALA A 232 1.70 9.81 -13.24
N ASP A 233 1.50 11.05 -12.79
CA ASP A 233 1.41 12.22 -13.66
C ASP A 233 2.73 12.47 -14.39
N MET A 234 3.86 12.12 -13.78
CA MET A 234 5.18 12.36 -14.38
C MET A 234 5.37 11.65 -15.72
N TYR A 235 4.74 10.49 -15.93
CA TYR A 235 4.87 9.71 -17.17
C TYR A 235 4.27 10.40 -18.39
N ASP A 236 3.35 11.33 -18.18
CA ASP A 236 2.62 12.03 -19.24
C ASP A 236 3.15 13.46 -19.48
N THR A 237 4.27 13.83 -18.84
CA THR A 237 4.88 15.16 -18.97
C THR A 237 5.89 15.25 -20.12
N ASP A 238 6.08 16.45 -20.67
CA ASP A 238 7.15 16.74 -21.63
C ASP A 238 8.56 16.64 -21.01
N TYR A 239 8.65 16.53 -19.67
CA TYR A 239 9.90 16.28 -18.96
C TYR A 239 10.32 14.82 -19.04
N TYR A 240 9.42 13.89 -19.31
CA TYR A 240 9.72 12.47 -19.31
C TYR A 240 10.45 12.04 -20.58
N LYS A 241 11.63 11.43 -20.42
CA LYS A 241 12.49 11.02 -21.54
C LYS A 241 12.42 9.53 -21.83
N GLY A 242 12.25 8.73 -20.78
CA GLY A 242 12.27 7.27 -20.90
C GLY A 242 12.52 6.62 -19.54
N TYR A 243 12.69 5.30 -19.59
CA TYR A 243 12.95 4.51 -18.40
C TYR A 243 13.85 3.32 -18.69
N PHE A 244 14.46 2.81 -17.63
CA PHE A 244 15.16 1.56 -17.58
C PHE A 244 14.58 0.70 -16.46
N ASN A 245 14.28 -0.57 -16.75
CA ASN A 245 13.74 -1.51 -15.77
C ASN A 245 14.74 -2.63 -15.53
N PHE A 246 14.88 -3.05 -14.28
CA PHE A 246 15.56 -4.30 -13.96
C PHE A 246 14.89 -4.98 -12.76
N GLY A 247 14.95 -6.32 -12.75
CA GLY A 247 14.61 -7.12 -11.59
C GLY A 247 15.88 -7.58 -10.90
N PHE A 248 15.87 -7.61 -9.57
CA PHE A 248 16.92 -8.17 -8.75
C PHE A 248 16.28 -9.16 -7.76
N ASP A 249 16.82 -10.37 -7.68
CA ASP A 249 16.24 -11.46 -6.89
C ASP A 249 17.33 -12.11 -6.03
N SER A 250 16.96 -12.45 -4.79
CA SER A 250 17.75 -13.25 -3.85
C SER A 250 18.03 -14.66 -4.38
N ASP A 251 17.18 -15.16 -5.27
CA ASP A 251 17.29 -16.49 -5.84
C ASP A 251 18.36 -16.52 -6.94
N LYS A 252 19.47 -17.27 -6.71
CA LYS A 252 20.64 -17.38 -7.62
C LYS A 252 20.33 -17.88 -9.04
N LYS A 253 19.08 -18.16 -9.38
CA LYS A 253 18.65 -18.80 -10.63
C LYS A 253 18.24 -17.83 -11.75
N MET A 254 18.10 -16.53 -11.51
CA MET A 254 17.74 -15.59 -12.58
C MET A 254 18.61 -14.32 -12.55
N TYR A 255 19.84 -14.45 -13.02
CA TYR A 255 20.58 -13.28 -13.51
C TYR A 255 20.19 -13.01 -14.97
N TYR A 256 19.67 -11.80 -15.20
CA TYR A 256 19.41 -11.11 -16.49
C TYR A 256 18.14 -11.46 -17.27
N ASN A 257 17.20 -10.51 -17.26
CA ASN A 257 16.49 -10.08 -18.46
C ASN A 257 16.70 -8.57 -18.62
N LEU A 258 17.88 -8.19 -19.13
CA LEU A 258 18.07 -6.90 -19.79
C LEU A 258 17.28 -6.95 -21.10
N ASN A 259 16.03 -6.47 -21.10
CA ASN A 259 15.31 -6.27 -22.35
C ASN A 259 15.82 -4.97 -22.99
N ILE A 260 16.57 -5.14 -24.09
CA ILE A 260 17.03 -4.09 -25.01
C ILE A 260 15.84 -3.52 -25.79
#